data_AF-A0A848L515-F1
#
_entry.id   AF-A0A848L515-F1
#
_cell.length_a   1.000
_cell.length_b   1.000
_cell.length_c   1.000
_cell.angle_alpha   90.00
_cell.angle_beta   90.00
_cell.angle_gamma   90.00
#
_symmetry.space_group_name_H-M   'P 1'
#
loop_
_entity.id
_entity.type
_entity.pdbx_description
1 polymer ?
#
loop_
_entity_poly.entity_id
_entity_poly.type
_entity_poly.pdbx_seq_one_letter_code
_entity_poly.pdbx_strand_id
1 'polypeptide(L)' 'MSDDDAAVPAAPRRRKKEPKRVLLRLDPAVHEAIAKWAADDLRSINAQIEFALRRALEDAGRGPR' A
#
# COMPACT_ATOMS: atom_id res chain seq x y z
N MET A 1 34.06 38.96 0.26
CA MET A 1 33.72 37.98 1.30
C MET A 1 32.34 38.37 1.78
N SER A 2 31.26 38.21 1.00
CA SER A 2 30.87 37.10 0.12
C SER A 2 30.75 35.81 0.91
N ASP A 3 29.64 35.66 1.61
CA ASP A 3 29.05 34.35 1.88
C ASP A 3 27.56 34.48 1.60
N ASP A 4 27.25 34.14 0.36
CA ASP A 4 25.93 33.91 -0.20
C ASP A 4 25.41 32.64 0.49
N ASP A 5 24.55 32.78 1.49
CA ASP A 5 23.88 31.65 2.16
C ASP A 5 22.79 31.13 1.21
N ALA A 6 23.25 30.39 0.19
CA ALA A 6 22.41 29.77 -0.80
C ALA A 6 21.57 28.67 -0.12
N ALA A 7 20.33 29.03 0.21
CA ALA A 7 19.32 28.08 0.67
C ALA A 7 19.20 26.92 -0.33
N VAL A 8 19.66 25.73 0.08
CA VAL A 8 19.54 24.51 -0.70
C VAL A 8 18.06 24.23 -0.95
N PRO A 9 17.59 24.17 -2.21
CA PRO A 9 16.19 23.90 -2.48
C PRO A 9 15.86 22.48 -2.02
N ALA A 10 14.97 22.37 -1.03
CA ALA A 10 14.48 21.09 -0.54
C ALA A 10 13.90 20.28 -1.71
N ALA A 11 14.49 19.11 -1.99
CA ALA A 11 14.05 18.24 -3.06
C ALA A 11 12.54 17.93 -2.96
N PRO A 12 11.81 17.87 -4.09
CA PRO A 12 10.37 17.69 -4.08
C PRO A 12 10.01 16.36 -3.41
N ARG A 13 9.31 16.41 -2.28
CA ARG A 13 8.75 15.23 -1.62
C ARG A 13 7.82 14.54 -2.62
N ARG A 14 8.12 13.30 -3.02
CA ARG A 14 7.22 12.47 -3.83
C ARG A 14 5.83 12.52 -3.20
N ARG A 15 4.84 13.04 -3.92
CA ARG A 15 3.45 13.06 -3.44
C ARG A 15 3.02 11.63 -3.18
N LYS A 16 2.83 11.28 -1.91
CA LYS A 16 2.30 9.97 -1.51
C LYS A 16 0.90 9.86 -2.12
N LYS A 17 0.69 8.92 -3.06
CA LYS A 17 -0.64 8.64 -3.58
C LYS A 17 -1.48 8.10 -2.44
N GLU A 18 -2.59 8.76 -2.14
CA GLU A 18 -3.52 8.28 -1.11
C GLU A 18 -4.18 6.97 -1.58
N PRO A 19 -4.32 5.98 -0.68
CA PRO A 19 -5.00 4.75 -1.01
C PRO A 19 -6.48 5.03 -1.30
N LYS A 20 -6.99 4.43 -2.38
CA LYS A 20 -8.40 4.55 -2.75
C LYS A 20 -9.25 3.70 -1.81
N ARG A 21 -10.24 4.32 -1.16
CA ARG A 21 -11.24 3.59 -0.36
C ARG A 21 -12.29 2.99 -1.28
N VAL A 22 -12.51 1.68 -1.15
CA VAL A 22 -13.50 0.93 -1.93
C VAL A 22 -14.36 0.12 -0.98
N LEU A 23 -15.67 0.01 -1.27
CA LEU A 23 -16.54 -0.93 -0.58
C LEU A 23 -16.42 -2.29 -1.27
N LEU A 24 -15.97 -3.29 -0.51
CA LEU A 24 -15.80 -4.65 -1.01
C LEU A 24 -16.86 -5.56 -0.37
N ARG A 25 -17.58 -6.31 -1.20
CA ARG A 25 -18.44 -7.40 -0.74
C ARG A 25 -17.63 -8.67 -0.80
N LEU A 26 -17.42 -9.30 0.36
CA LEU A 26 -16.73 -10.58 0.48
C LEU A 26 -17.69 -11.62 1.03
N ASP A 27 -17.47 -12.87 0.63
CA ASP A 27 -18.00 -14.01 1.37
C ASP A 27 -17.49 -13.94 2.83
N PRO A 28 -18.35 -14.13 3.85
CA PRO A 28 -17.93 -14.06 5.25
C PRO A 28 -16.78 -15.00 5.61
N ALA A 29 -16.77 -16.23 5.07
CA ALA A 29 -15.73 -17.21 5.35
C ALA A 29 -14.38 -16.78 4.75
N VAL A 30 -14.40 -16.13 3.58
CA VAL A 30 -13.20 -15.54 2.96
C VAL A 30 -12.66 -14.39 3.82
N HIS A 31 -13.55 -13.54 4.34
CA HIS A 31 -13.14 -12.45 5.23
C HIS A 31 -12.49 -13.00 6.51
N GLU A 32 -13.06 -14.04 7.12
CA GLU A 32 -12.49 -14.69 8.31
C GLU A 32 -11.11 -15.30 8.04
N ALA A 33 -10.94 -15.99 6.91
CA ALA A 33 -9.65 -16.56 6.52
C ALA A 33 -8.57 -15.47 6.35
N ILE A 34 -8.93 -14.35 5.69
CA ILE A 34 -8.02 -13.20 5.56
C ILE A 34 -7.70 -12.58 6.91
N ALA A 35 -8.69 -12.46 7.80
CA ALA A 35 -8.50 -11.89 9.13
C ALA A 35 -7.54 -12.74 9.99
N LYS A 36 -7.68 -14.07 9.93
CA LYS A 36 -6.77 -15.01 10.58
C LYS A 36 -5.35 -14.85 10.03
N TRP A 37 -5.19 -14.86 8.71
CA TRP A 37 -3.89 -14.71 8.07
C TRP A 37 -3.23 -13.37 8.41
N ALA A 38 -4.00 -12.28 8.42
CA ALA A 38 -3.51 -10.98 8.84
C ALA A 38 -3.02 -10.98 10.30
N ALA A 39 -3.73 -11.66 11.20
CA ALA A 39 -3.33 -11.78 12.60
C ALA A 39 -2.04 -12.59 12.76
N ASP A 40 -1.91 -13.71 12.03
CA ASP A 40 -0.71 -14.56 12.03
C ASP A 40 0.53 -13.76 11.54
N ASP A 41 0.35 -12.85 10.59
CA ASP A 41 1.39 -12.00 10.02
C ASP A 41 1.57 -10.63 10.73
N LEU A 42 0.87 -10.39 11.84
CA LEU A 42 0.84 -9.10 12.56
C LEU A 42 0.55 -7.89 11.65
N ARG A 43 -0.36 -8.08 10.70
CA ARG A 43 -0.84 -7.06 9.75
C ARG A 43 -2.29 -6.67 10.01
N SER A 44 -2.66 -5.48 9.55
CA SER A 44 -4.08 -5.13 9.45
C SER A 44 -4.74 -5.91 8.32
N ILE A 45 -6.04 -6.17 8.44
CA ILE A 45 -6.83 -6.84 7.41
C ILE A 45 -6.71 -6.11 6.06
N ASN A 46 -6.78 -4.78 6.05
CA ASN A 46 -6.65 -3.99 4.82
C ASN A 46 -5.25 -4.13 4.18
N ALA A 47 -4.18 -4.16 4.99
CA ALA A 47 -2.84 -4.40 4.47
C ALA A 47 -2.70 -5.81 3.90
N GLN A 48 -3.35 -6.79 4.52
CA GLN A 48 -3.35 -8.17 4.04
C GLN A 48 -4.11 -8.33 2.72
N ILE A 49 -5.27 -7.67 2.57
CA ILE A 49 -6.03 -7.63 1.31
C ILE A 49 -5.19 -7.01 0.21
N GLU A 50 -4.56 -5.85 0.47
CA GLU A 50 -3.69 -5.19 -0.51
C GLU A 50 -2.52 -6.09 -0.94
N PHE A 51 -1.88 -6.77 0.03
CA PHE A 51 -0.82 -7.74 -0.25
C PHE A 51 -1.30 -8.86 -1.18
N ALA A 52 -2.41 -9.51 -0.83
CA ALA A 52 -2.98 -10.60 -1.61
C ALA A 52 -3.37 -10.15 -3.04
N LEU A 53 -3.97 -8.96 -3.18
CA LEU A 53 -4.33 -8.39 -4.48
C LEU A 53 -3.10 -8.10 -5.34
N ARG A 54 -2.06 -7.49 -4.77
CA ARG A 54 -0.80 -7.24 -5.50
C ARG A 54 -0.17 -8.53 -5.97
N ARG A 55 -0.09 -9.52 -5.08
CA ARG A 55 0.46 -10.83 -5.42
C ARG A 55 -0.32 -11.50 -6.56
N ALA A 56 -1.65 -11.51 -6.47
CA ALA A 56 -2.51 -12.07 -7.52
C ALA A 56 -2.35 -11.33 -8.86
N LEU A 57 -2.18 -10.01 -8.84
CA LEU A 57 -1.92 -9.23 -10.05
C LEU A 57 -0.55 -9.54 -10.65
N GLU A 58 0.50 -9.66 -9.83
CA GLU A 58 1.84 -10.07 -10.27
C GLU A 58 1.83 -11.46 -10.89
N ASP A 59 1.22 -12.44 -10.21
CA ASP A 59 1.09 -13.82 -10.69
C ASP A 59 0.29 -13.89 -12.00
N ALA A 60 -0.67 -12.98 -12.21
CA ALA A 60 -1.41 -12.84 -13.47
C ALA A 60 -0.67 -12.05 -14.56
N GLY A 61 0.55 -11.55 -14.31
CA GLY A 61 1.29 -10.69 -15.23
C GLY A 61 0.66 -9.30 -15.44
N ARG A 62 -0.17 -8.85 -14.49
CA ARG A 62 -0.94 -7.59 -14.49
C ARG A 62 -0.54 -6.66 -13.35
N GLY A 63 0.64 -6.86 -12.77
CA GLY A 63 1.18 -5.98 -11.74
C GLY A 63 1.21 -4.53 -12.21
N PRO A 64 1.03 -3.56 -11.30
CA PRO A 64 1.18 -2.14 -11.64
C PRO A 64 2.57 -1.90 -12.23
N ARG A 65 2.62 -1.24 -13.40
CA ARG A 65 3.86 -0.80 -14.05
C ARG A 65 4.45 0.43 -13.37
#